data_AF-A0A3D5HZF1-F1
#
_entry.id   AF-A0A3D5HZF1-F1
#
_cell.length_a   1.000
_cell.length_b   1.000
_cell.length_c   1.000
_cell.angle_alpha   90.00
_cell.angle_beta   90.00
_cell.angle_gamma   90.00
#
_symmetry.space_group_name_H-M   'P 1'
#
loop_
_entity.id
_entity.type
_entity.pdbx_description
1 polymer ?
#
loop_
_entity_poly.entity_id
_entity_poly.type
_entity_poly.pdbx_seq_one_letter_code
_entity_poly.pdbx_strand_id
1 'polypeptide(L)'
;MADHSDQQLSAREMVRAHTYPLLAAISTISLLAITVLLIPQAVKTHRYNRCIDAQVQMRVAVNPQGATSPGKLNYLKAVEHCEGR
;
A
#
# COMPACT_ATOMS: atom_id res chain seq x y z
N MET A 1 38.44 -30.16 -19.75
CA MET A 1 37.18 -29.68 -19.16
C MET A 1 36.42 -30.90 -18.71
N ALA A 2 36.24 -31.04 -17.39
CA ALA A 2 35.69 -32.22 -16.76
C ALA A 2 34.19 -32.32 -17.07
N ASP A 3 33.85 -33.46 -17.66
CA ASP A 3 32.57 -34.18 -17.60
C ASP A 3 31.41 -33.39 -16.97
N HIS A 4 30.53 -32.83 -17.82
CA HIS A 4 29.17 -32.49 -17.41
C HIS A 4 28.45 -33.80 -17.15
N SER A 5 28.65 -34.33 -15.95
CA SER A 5 27.99 -35.52 -15.47
C SER A 5 26.49 -35.36 -15.70
N ASP A 6 25.93 -36.25 -16.52
CA ASP A 6 24.50 -36.51 -16.70
C ASP A 6 23.87 -36.93 -15.36
N GLN A 7 23.91 -36.04 -14.36
CA GLN A 7 23.33 -36.24 -13.05
C GLN A 7 21.81 -36.07 -13.21
N GLN A 8 21.16 -37.14 -13.62
CA GLN A 8 19.72 -37.19 -13.81
C GLN A 8 19.06 -36.93 -12.45
N LEU A 9 18.45 -35.75 -12.30
CA LEU A 9 17.73 -35.35 -11.08
C LEU A 9 16.70 -36.43 -10.73
N SER A 10 16.71 -36.87 -9.47
CA SER A 10 15.64 -37.73 -8.95
C SER A 10 14.28 -37.06 -9.21
N ALA A 11 13.24 -37.84 -9.50
CA ALA A 11 11.89 -37.30 -9.75
C ALA A 11 11.44 -36.32 -8.64
N ARG A 12 11.86 -36.54 -7.39
CA ARG A 12 11.60 -35.66 -6.25
C ARG A 12 12.36 -34.33 -6.32
N GLU A 13 13.59 -34.35 -6.80
CA GLU A 13 14.43 -33.16 -6.98
C GLU A 13 13.97 -32.33 -8.17
N MET A 14 13.55 -33.00 -9.26
CA MET A 14 12.92 -32.35 -10.40
C MET A 14 11.66 -31.58 -9.98
N VAL A 15 10.77 -32.19 -9.20
CA VAL A 15 9.57 -31.51 -8.69
C VAL A 15 9.94 -30.31 -7.82
N ARG A 16 10.92 -30.42 -6.92
CA ARG A 16 11.36 -29.29 -6.08
C ARG A 16 12.00 -28.17 -6.89
N ALA A 17 12.82 -28.51 -7.89
CA ALA A 17 13.48 -27.56 -8.76
C ALA A 17 12.50 -26.71 -9.59
N HIS A 18 11.25 -27.17 -9.77
CA HIS A 18 10.23 -26.43 -10.52
C HIS A 18 9.17 -25.81 -9.61
N THR A 19 8.79 -26.48 -8.51
CA THR A 19 7.75 -25.97 -7.60
C THR A 19 8.21 -24.77 -6.81
N TYR A 20 9.43 -24.75 -6.25
CA TYR A 20 9.94 -23.59 -5.52
C TYR A 20 10.04 -22.32 -6.37
N PRO A 21 10.64 -22.33 -7.58
CA PRO A 21 10.66 -21.14 -8.42
C PRO A 21 9.27 -20.76 -8.94
N LEU A 22 8.37 -21.71 -9.20
CA LEU A 22 6.99 -21.40 -9.57
C LEU A 22 6.25 -20.70 -8.43
N LEU A 23 6.36 -21.19 -7.19
CA LEU A 23 5.78 -20.52 -6.02
C LEU A 23 6.39 -19.14 -5.82
N ALA A 24 7.71 -18.99 -6.01
CA ALA A 24 8.38 -17.70 -5.93
C ALA A 24 7.90 -16.73 -7.03
N ALA A 25 7.68 -17.22 -8.25
CA ALA A 25 7.15 -16.42 -9.35
C ALA A 25 5.71 -15.98 -9.07
N ILE A 26 4.85 -16.90 -8.63
CA ILE A 26 3.45 -16.57 -8.30
C ILE A 26 3.40 -15.59 -7.13
N SER A 27 4.20 -15.79 -6.08
CA SER A 27 4.21 -14.89 -4.93
C SER A 27 4.71 -13.50 -5.33
N THR A 28 5.80 -13.39 -6.09
CA THR A 28 6.32 -12.09 -6.56
C THR A 28 5.33 -11.37 -7.47
N ILE A 29 4.70 -12.06 -8.41
CA ILE A 29 3.64 -11.49 -9.27
C ILE A 29 2.45 -11.03 -8.43
N SER A 30 2.05 -11.82 -7.43
CA SER A 30 0.96 -11.47 -6.53
C SER A 30 1.29 -10.22 -5.72
N LEU A 31 2.51 -10.11 -5.17
CA LEU A 31 2.97 -8.90 -4.47
C LEU A 31 2.97 -7.69 -5.40
N LEU A 32 3.48 -7.83 -6.63
CA LEU A 32 3.47 -6.74 -7.61
C LEU A 32 2.04 -6.28 -7.91
N ALA A 33 1.12 -7.22 -8.16
CA ALA A 33 -0.28 -6.90 -8.38
C ALA A 33 -0.90 -6.15 -7.20
N ILE A 34 -0.64 -6.61 -5.96
CA ILE A 34 -1.11 -5.94 -4.74
C ILE A 34 -0.53 -4.51 -4.67
N THR A 35 0.76 -4.31 -4.93
CA THR A 35 1.36 -2.97 -4.89
C THR A 35 0.73 -2.01 -5.90
N VAL A 36 0.41 -2.49 -7.11
CA VAL A 36 -0.26 -1.68 -8.13
C VAL A 36 -1.69 -1.33 -7.70
N LEU A 37 -2.42 -2.29 -7.13
CA LEU A 37 -3.79 -2.08 -6.65
C LEU A 37 -3.86 -1.14 -5.43
N LEU A 38 -2.78 -1.02 -4.65
CA LEU A 38 -2.68 -0.10 -3.51
C LEU A 38 -2.47 1.37 -3.94
N ILE A 39 -1.94 1.62 -5.15
CA ILE A 39 -1.72 2.98 -5.67
C ILE A 39 -2.99 3.86 -5.60
N PRO A 40 -4.15 3.46 -6.15
CA PRO A 40 -5.36 4.29 -6.09
C PRO A 40 -5.83 4.53 -4.65
N GLN A 41 -5.66 3.56 -3.74
CA GLN A 41 -5.97 3.74 -2.33
C GLN A 41 -5.06 4.79 -1.69
N ALA A 42 -3.75 4.73 -1.94
CA ALA A 42 -2.80 5.72 -1.46
C ALA A 42 -3.10 7.12 -2.02
N VAL A 43 -3.44 7.23 -3.30
CA VAL A 43 -3.83 8.50 -3.92
C VAL A 43 -5.11 9.07 -3.30
N LYS A 44 -6.12 8.22 -3.04
CA LYS A 44 -7.35 8.63 -2.35
C LYS A 44 -7.02 9.16 -0.96
N THR A 45 -6.27 8.40 -0.16
CA THR A 45 -5.86 8.80 1.19
C THR A 45 -5.03 10.09 1.18
N HIS A 46 -4.14 10.27 0.20
CA HIS A 46 -3.36 11.50 0.06
C HIS A 46 -4.24 12.72 -0.25
N ARG A 47 -5.18 12.60 -1.20
CA ARG A 47 -6.14 13.68 -1.50
C ARG A 47 -7.00 14.02 -0.29
N TYR A 48 -7.42 12.98 0.42
CA TYR A 48 -8.21 13.09 1.63
C TYR A 48 -7.46 13.84 2.74
N ASN A 49 -6.21 13.45 3.03
CA ASN A 49 -5.37 14.14 4.03
C ASN A 49 -5.18 15.62 3.67
N ARG A 50 -4.95 15.94 2.39
CA ARG A 50 -4.86 17.33 1.93
C ARG A 50 -6.15 18.12 2.15
N CYS A 51 -7.32 17.50 2.00
CA CYS A 51 -8.61 18.14 2.27
C CYS A 51 -8.75 18.50 3.75
N ILE A 52 -8.39 17.57 4.63
CA ILE A 52 -8.40 17.79 6.09
C ILE A 52 -7.40 18.89 6.49
N ASP A 53 -6.17 18.83 5.99
CA ASP A 53 -5.13 19.83 6.27
C ASP A 53 -5.60 21.25 5.89
N ALA A 54 -6.21 21.40 4.71
CA ALA A 54 -6.77 22.67 4.27
C ALA A 54 -7.87 23.18 5.22
N GLN A 55 -8.73 22.29 5.73
CA GLN A 55 -9.75 22.67 6.71
C GLN A 55 -9.16 23.10 8.06
N VAL A 56 -8.13 22.39 8.53
CA VAL A 56 -7.42 22.78 9.75
C VAL A 56 -6.75 24.15 9.56
N GLN A 57 -6.12 24.40 8.42
CA GLN A 57 -5.51 25.70 8.10
C GLN A 57 -6.53 26.84 8.06
N MET A 58 -7.69 26.63 7.40
CA MET A 58 -8.76 27.63 7.38
C MET A 58 -9.26 27.95 8.80
N ARG A 59 -9.37 26.94 9.66
CA ARG A 59 -9.78 27.12 11.06
C ARG A 59 -8.78 27.97 11.84
N VAL A 60 -7.48 27.70 11.70
CA VAL A 60 -6.41 28.46 12.34
C VAL A 60 -6.38 29.91 11.82
N ALA A 61 -6.61 30.11 10.51
CA ALA A 61 -6.67 31.45 9.92
C ALA A 61 -7.85 32.29 10.46
N VAL A 62 -9.01 31.65 10.71
CA VAL A 62 -10.20 32.33 11.24
C VAL A 62 -10.11 32.56 12.76
N ASN A 63 -9.50 31.64 13.50
CA ASN A 63 -9.29 31.79 14.94
C ASN A 63 -7.87 31.37 15.33
N PRO A 64 -6.89 32.29 15.28
CA PRO A 64 -5.49 32.00 15.57
C PRO A 64 -5.22 31.70 17.05
N GLN A 65 -6.17 32.00 17.95
CA GLN A 65 -6.12 31.65 19.37
C GLN A 65 -6.76 30.27 19.65
N GLY A 66 -7.41 29.67 18.66
CA GLY A 66 -7.98 28.33 18.75
C GLY A 66 -6.89 27.26 18.69
N ALA A 67 -7.08 26.16 19.43
CA ALA A 67 -6.16 25.02 19.37
C ALA A 67 -6.00 24.51 17.93
N THR A 68 -4.75 24.29 17.51
CA THR A 68 -4.38 23.68 16.22
C THR A 68 -4.79 22.21 16.14
N SER A 69 -5.08 21.59 17.29
CA SER A 69 -5.68 20.27 17.40
C SER A 69 -7.19 20.36 17.14
N PRO A 70 -7.70 19.75 16.06
CA PRO A 70 -9.13 19.56 15.94
C PRO A 70 -9.57 18.61 17.06
N GLY A 71 -10.42 19.09 17.98
CA GLY A 71 -11.13 18.20 18.89
C GLY A 71 -11.80 17.07 18.08
N LYS A 72 -11.82 15.84 18.62
CA LYS A 72 -12.24 14.61 17.90
C LYS A 72 -13.51 14.78 17.05
N LEU A 73 -14.50 15.52 17.53
CA LEU A 73 -15.75 15.80 16.80
C LEU A 73 -15.56 16.69 15.56
N ASN A 74 -14.71 17.71 15.63
CA ASN A 74 -14.42 18.58 14.48
C ASN A 74 -13.61 17.83 13.42
N TYR A 75 -12.69 16.95 13.84
CA TYR A 75 -11.99 16.05 12.92
C TYR A 75 -12.94 15.10 12.21
N LEU A 76 -13.87 14.46 12.94
CA LEU A 76 -14.86 13.54 12.35
C LEU A 76 -15.83 14.24 11.38
N LYS A 77 -16.17 15.51 11.63
CA LYS A 77 -16.99 16.30 10.70
C LYS A 77 -16.21 16.72 9.44
N ALA A 78 -14.92 17.04 9.61
CA ALA A 78 -14.02 17.28 8.49
C ALA A 78 -13.87 16.02 7.62
N VAL A 79 -13.75 14.86 8.28
CA VAL A 79 -13.74 13.54 7.66
C VAL A 79 -14.99 13.30 6.83
N GLU A 80 -16.17 13.43 7.43
CA GLU A 80 -17.46 13.28 6.74
C GLU A 80 -17.57 14.19 5.51
N HIS A 81 -17.11 15.44 5.61
CA HIS A 81 -17.13 16.39 4.50
C HIS A 81 -16.16 16.02 3.36
N CYS A 82 -14.99 15.50 3.70
CA CYS A 82 -13.97 15.09 2.72
C CYS A 82 -14.21 13.69 2.15
N GLU A 83 -15.00 12.83 2.81
CA GLU A 83 -15.45 11.53 2.27
C GLU A 83 -16.73 11.63 1.42
N GLY A 84 -17.59 12.62 1.68
CA GLY A 84 -18.88 12.82 1.00
C GLY A 84 -18.84 13.65 -0.30
N ARG A 85 -17.66 13.93 -0.84
CA ARG A 85 -17.42 14.63 -2.11
C ARG A 85 -16.62 13.76 -3.08
#